data_AF-A0A0B7BRC1-F1
#
_entry.id   AF-A0A0B7BRC1-F1
#
_cell.length_a   1.000
_cell.length_b   1.000
_cell.length_c   1.000
_cell.angle_alpha   90.00
_cell.angle_beta   90.00
_cell.angle_gamma   90.00
#
_symmetry.space_group_name_H-M   'P 1'
#
loop_
_entity.id
_entity.type
_entity.pdbx_description
1 polymer ?
#
loop_
_entity_poly.entity_id
_entity_poly.type
_entity_poly.pdbx_seq_one_letter_code
_entity_poly.pdbx_strand_id
1 'polypeptide(L)'
;TEEDANDCCTIANYKLSQLQAQYETFVSEARNKYEILINQTSELETELTSLKQQNVEQNNNREILLRKTCLKGNVHTSPRKKFLLWGSVEALCDTETDGGGWVIIQRRTNSDVIFERNWQDYKTGFGNITTN
;
A
#
# COMPACT_ATOMS: atom_id res chain seq x y z
N THR A 1 41.39 1.67 68.36
CA THR A 1 42.12 2.96 68.34
C THR A 1 41.70 3.73 67.10
N GLU A 2 42.12 4.99 66.91
CA GLU A 2 41.88 5.76 65.65
C GLU A 2 42.36 4.99 64.40
N GLU A 3 43.33 4.09 64.58
CA GLU A 3 43.94 3.24 63.56
C GLU A 3 42.97 2.18 62.99
N ASP A 4 42.18 1.51 63.85
CA ASP A 4 41.18 0.51 63.41
C ASP A 4 40.02 1.15 62.61
N ALA A 5 39.68 2.41 62.95
CA ALA A 5 38.64 3.16 62.24
C ALA A 5 39.12 3.59 60.84
N ASN A 6 40.38 3.98 60.70
CA ASN A 6 40.99 4.37 59.44
C ASN A 6 41.12 3.20 58.44
N ASP A 7 41.42 2.00 58.95
CA ASP A 7 41.52 0.79 58.13
C ASP A 7 40.14 0.32 57.61
N CYS A 8 39.11 0.41 58.45
CA CYS A 8 37.71 0.12 58.07
C CYS A 8 37.18 1.10 57.00
N CYS A 9 37.48 2.40 57.13
CA CYS A 9 37.13 3.40 56.12
C CYS A 9 37.81 3.12 54.77
N THR A 10 39.07 2.66 54.79
CA THR A 10 39.82 2.35 53.57
C THR A 10 39.21 1.15 52.82
N ILE A 11 38.83 0.09 53.55
CA ILE A 11 38.16 -1.10 52.99
C ILE A 11 36.78 -0.74 52.44
N ALA A 12 36.01 0.08 53.16
CA ALA A 12 34.69 0.53 52.73
C ALA A 12 34.77 1.36 51.44
N ASN A 13 35.72 2.30 51.35
CA ASN A 13 35.95 3.11 50.17
C ASN A 13 36.40 2.28 48.96
N TYR A 14 37.25 1.27 49.17
CA TYR A 14 37.64 0.35 48.10
C TYR A 14 36.43 -0.44 47.57
N LYS A 15 35.61 -1.00 48.45
CA LYS A 15 34.39 -1.73 48.04
C LYS A 15 33.39 -0.83 47.32
N LEU A 16 33.25 0.43 47.77
CA LEU A 16 32.40 1.41 47.11
C LEU A 16 32.90 1.69 45.69
N SER A 17 34.21 1.91 45.51
CA SER A 17 34.83 2.11 44.18
C SER A 17 34.60 0.93 43.23
N GLN A 18 34.76 -0.30 43.72
CA GLN A 18 34.48 -1.52 42.93
C GLN A 18 33.01 -1.61 42.50
N LEU A 19 32.07 -1.32 43.42
CA LEU A 19 30.64 -1.32 43.12
C LEU A 19 30.29 -0.23 42.10
N GLN A 20 30.93 0.93 42.20
CA GLN A 20 30.74 2.04 41.27
C GLN A 20 31.24 1.68 39.86
N ALA A 21 32.41 1.05 39.74
CA ALA A 21 32.92 0.55 38.45
C ALA A 21 32.02 -0.54 37.83
N GLN A 22 31.47 -1.44 38.66
CA GLN A 22 30.51 -2.44 38.20
C GLN A 22 29.21 -1.80 37.69
N TYR A 23 28.71 -0.79 38.41
CA TYR A 23 27.53 -0.03 38.01
C TYR A 23 27.74 0.70 36.68
N GLU A 24 28.86 1.39 36.52
CA GLU A 24 29.21 2.10 35.29
C GLU A 24 29.33 1.15 34.09
N THR A 25 29.96 -0.01 34.28
CA THR A 25 30.07 -1.05 33.25
C THR A 25 28.68 -1.53 32.82
N PHE A 26 27.82 -1.87 33.77
CA PHE A 26 26.45 -2.32 33.49
C PHE A 26 25.63 -1.28 32.74
N VAL A 27 25.72 0.00 33.14
CA VAL A 27 25.05 1.11 32.46
C VAL A 27 25.58 1.29 31.03
N SER A 28 26.89 1.14 30.82
CA SER A 28 27.49 1.26 29.48
C SER A 28 27.00 0.16 28.54
N GLU A 29 26.87 -1.08 29.02
CA GLU A 29 26.36 -2.20 28.25
C GLU A 29 24.88 -2.03 27.90
N ALA A 30 24.07 -1.59 28.87
CA ALA A 30 22.65 -1.30 28.66
C ALA A 30 22.46 -0.21 27.60
N ARG A 31 23.29 0.85 27.64
CA ARG A 31 23.27 1.92 26.64
C ARG A 31 23.63 1.42 25.25
N ASN A 32 24.69 0.62 25.12
CA ASN A 32 25.10 0.05 23.83
C ASN A 32 23.98 -0.80 23.21
N LYS A 33 23.37 -1.69 24.01
CA LYS A 33 22.22 -2.49 23.56
C LYS A 33 21.05 -1.62 23.10
N TYR A 34 20.78 -0.53 23.81
CA TYR A 34 19.73 0.41 23.45
C TYR A 34 20.00 1.14 22.13
N GLU A 35 21.24 1.59 21.89
CA GLU A 35 21.63 2.23 20.62
C GLU A 35 21.49 1.28 19.43
N ILE A 36 21.89 0.01 19.60
CA ILE A 36 21.70 -1.03 18.58
C ILE A 36 20.21 -1.20 18.27
N LEU A 37 19.38 -1.29 19.31
CA LEU A 37 17.93 -1.46 19.15
C LEU A 37 17.29 -0.26 18.45
N ILE A 38 17.72 0.96 18.75
CA ILE A 38 17.27 2.17 18.05
C ILE A 38 17.63 2.10 16.57
N ASN A 39 18.88 1.77 16.23
CA ASN A 39 19.32 1.69 14.84
C ASN A 39 18.50 0.64 14.07
N GLN A 40 18.31 -0.54 14.65
CA GLN A 40 17.47 -1.59 14.06
C GLN A 40 16.02 -1.15 13.87
N THR A 41 15.47 -0.42 14.84
CA THR A 41 14.09 0.12 14.75
C THR A 41 14.00 1.15 13.62
N SER A 42 14.99 2.02 13.48
CA SER A 42 15.04 3.01 12.41
C SER A 42 15.15 2.36 11.02
N GLU A 43 15.95 1.31 10.88
CA GLU A 43 16.06 0.54 9.63
C GLU A 43 14.71 -0.09 9.25
N LEU A 44 14.04 -0.74 10.20
CA LEU A 44 12.73 -1.35 9.98
C LEU A 44 11.65 -0.31 9.62
N GLU A 45 11.66 0.86 10.26
CA GLU A 45 10.73 1.95 9.92
C GLU A 45 10.95 2.49 8.51
N THR A 46 12.22 2.56 8.08
CA THR A 46 12.59 2.99 6.73
C THR A 46 12.10 2.00 5.69
N GLU A 47 12.30 0.70 5.93
CA GLU A 47 11.80 -0.37 5.06
C GLU A 47 10.27 -0.40 5.00
N LEU A 48 9.59 -0.23 6.13
CA LEU A 48 8.13 -0.16 6.17
C LEU A 48 7.60 1.02 5.33
N THR A 49 8.28 2.16 5.39
CA THR A 49 7.90 3.36 4.64
C THR A 49 8.07 3.15 3.14
N SER A 50 9.18 2.54 2.72
CA SER A 50 9.41 2.22 1.30
C SER A 50 8.41 1.21 0.75
N LEU A 51 8.09 0.16 1.52
CA LEU A 51 7.07 -0.84 1.16
C LEU A 51 5.67 -0.24 1.08
N LYS A 52 5.30 0.65 2.00
CA LYS A 52 4.02 1.38 1.94
C LYS A 52 3.93 2.20 0.64
N GLN A 53 4.99 2.90 0.27
CA GLN A 53 5.01 3.71 -0.93
C GLN A 53 4.92 2.87 -2.22
N GLN A 54 5.64 1.74 -2.28
CA GLN A 54 5.54 0.80 -3.40
C GLN A 54 4.13 0.23 -3.57
N ASN A 55 3.46 -0.13 -2.47
CA ASN A 55 2.08 -0.61 -2.52
C ASN A 55 1.11 0.45 -3.06
N VAL A 56 1.28 1.72 -2.67
CA VAL A 56 0.46 2.83 -3.21
C VAL A 56 0.67 2.97 -4.71
N GLU A 57 1.90 2.95 -5.19
CA GLU A 57 2.21 3.05 -6.62
C GLU A 57 1.64 1.86 -7.40
N GLN A 58 1.79 0.63 -6.89
CA GLN A 58 1.19 -0.55 -7.51
C GLN A 58 -0.34 -0.48 -7.58
N ASN A 59 -0.99 0.00 -6.51
CA ASN A 59 -2.44 0.18 -6.50
C ASN A 59 -2.89 1.26 -7.50
N ASN A 60 -2.20 2.39 -7.56
CA ASN A 60 -2.47 3.43 -8.56
C ASN A 60 -2.32 2.89 -9.98
N ASN A 61 -1.26 2.13 -10.25
CA ASN A 61 -1.02 1.51 -11.56
C ASN A 61 -2.13 0.51 -11.94
N ARG A 62 -2.64 -0.28 -10.98
CA ARG A 62 -3.77 -1.20 -11.20
C ARG A 62 -5.07 -0.46 -11.53
N GLU A 63 -5.39 0.61 -10.81
CA GLU A 63 -6.57 1.43 -11.07
C GLU A 63 -6.50 2.10 -12.45
N ILE A 64 -5.32 2.60 -12.83
CA ILE A 64 -5.07 3.16 -14.16
C ILE A 64 -5.26 2.09 -15.25
N LEU A 65 -4.74 0.87 -15.02
CA LEU A 65 -4.88 -0.23 -15.96
C LEU A 65 -6.35 -0.63 -16.13
N LEU A 66 -7.08 -0.80 -15.03
CA LEU A 66 -8.52 -1.12 -15.04
C LEU A 66 -9.36 -0.08 -15.82
N ARG A 67 -8.95 1.19 -15.81
CA ARG A 67 -9.60 2.24 -16.61
C ARG A 67 -9.22 2.22 -18.08
N LYS A 68 -8.10 1.61 -18.48
CA LYS A 68 -7.59 1.66 -19.85
C LYS A 68 -7.83 0.38 -20.64
N THR A 69 -8.10 -0.73 -19.97
CA THR A 69 -8.27 -2.03 -20.62
C THR A 69 -9.57 -2.70 -20.19
N CYS A 70 -10.20 -3.37 -21.16
CA CYS A 70 -11.33 -4.24 -20.87
C CYS A 70 -10.81 -5.58 -20.34
N LEU A 71 -10.64 -5.67 -19.03
CA LEU A 71 -10.15 -6.87 -18.37
C LEU A 71 -11.31 -7.75 -17.88
N LYS A 72 -11.04 -9.05 -17.83
CA LYS A 72 -11.91 -10.04 -17.20
C LYS A 72 -12.18 -9.65 -15.74
N GLY A 73 -13.43 -9.69 -15.34
CA GLY A 73 -13.84 -9.39 -13.97
C GLY A 73 -13.84 -10.65 -13.12
N ASN A 74 -13.90 -10.46 -11.81
CA ASN A 74 -14.25 -11.56 -10.91
C ASN A 74 -15.77 -11.72 -10.90
N VAL A 75 -16.25 -12.94 -10.64
CA VAL A 75 -17.68 -13.34 -10.57
C VAL A 75 -18.51 -12.50 -9.58
N HIS A 76 -17.87 -11.70 -8.71
CA HIS A 76 -18.51 -10.83 -7.72
C HIS A 76 -18.40 -9.33 -8.02
N THR A 77 -17.94 -8.94 -9.22
CA THR A 77 -17.84 -7.54 -9.63
C THR A 77 -18.97 -7.16 -10.58
N SER A 78 -19.26 -5.86 -10.74
CA SER A 78 -20.28 -5.42 -11.69
C SER A 78 -20.03 -6.02 -13.09
N PRO A 79 -21.04 -6.62 -13.74
CA PRO A 79 -20.90 -7.34 -15.01
C PRO A 79 -20.43 -6.45 -16.16
N ARG A 80 -20.60 -5.13 -16.01
CA ARG A 80 -20.26 -4.14 -17.04
C ARG A 80 -19.51 -2.99 -16.41
N LYS A 81 -18.25 -2.80 -16.82
CA LYS A 81 -17.39 -1.70 -16.35
C LYS A 81 -17.10 -0.71 -17.46
N LYS A 82 -16.96 0.56 -17.10
CA LYS A 82 -16.50 1.61 -18.00
C LYS A 82 -14.98 1.55 -18.13
N PHE A 83 -14.49 1.73 -19.35
CA PHE A 83 -13.06 1.87 -19.62
C PHE A 83 -12.84 2.84 -20.81
N LEU A 84 -11.60 3.28 -21.00
CA LEU A 84 -11.17 4.15 -22.08
C LEU A 84 -10.56 3.32 -23.21
N LEU A 85 -11.32 3.10 -24.27
CA LEU A 85 -10.84 2.54 -25.52
C LEU A 85 -9.89 3.53 -26.19
N TRP A 86 -8.69 3.08 -26.53
CA TRP A 86 -7.61 3.89 -27.10
C TRP A 86 -7.29 5.17 -26.30
N GLY A 87 -7.57 5.15 -24.99
CA GLY A 87 -7.23 6.23 -24.07
C GLY A 87 -8.14 7.47 -24.10
N SER A 88 -9.17 7.51 -24.95
CA SER A 88 -10.03 8.71 -25.08
C SER A 88 -11.51 8.43 -25.30
N VAL A 89 -11.89 7.23 -25.78
CA VAL A 89 -13.29 6.87 -26.04
C VAL A 89 -13.83 6.05 -24.88
N GLU A 90 -14.86 6.54 -24.19
CA GLU A 90 -15.50 5.77 -23.12
C GLU A 90 -16.34 4.63 -23.71
N ALA A 91 -16.06 3.41 -23.27
CA ALA A 91 -16.73 2.19 -23.72
C ALA A 91 -17.10 1.30 -22.54
N LEU A 92 -18.02 0.36 -22.76
CA LEU A 92 -18.36 -0.67 -21.79
C LEU A 92 -17.58 -1.95 -22.05
N CYS A 93 -17.03 -2.51 -20.98
CA CYS A 93 -16.42 -3.82 -20.93
C CYS A 93 -17.40 -4.80 -20.28
N ASP A 94 -17.78 -5.86 -20.99
CA ASP A 94 -18.41 -7.04 -20.39
C ASP A 94 -17.31 -7.89 -19.75
N THR A 95 -17.44 -8.05 -18.44
CA THR A 95 -16.42 -8.70 -17.62
C THR A 95 -16.75 -10.16 -17.28
N GLU A 96 -17.91 -10.67 -17.71
CA GLU A 96 -18.44 -11.98 -17.30
C GLU A 96 -18.73 -12.93 -18.47
N THR A 97 -19.35 -12.44 -19.55
CA THR A 97 -19.79 -13.30 -20.66
C THR A 97 -18.61 -14.00 -21.31
N ASP A 98 -18.67 -15.33 -21.42
CA ASP A 98 -17.60 -16.17 -22.00
C ASP A 98 -16.21 -15.91 -21.37
N GLY A 99 -16.21 -15.68 -20.05
CA GLY A 99 -15.00 -15.37 -19.30
C GLY A 99 -14.52 -13.91 -19.43
N GLY A 100 -15.32 -13.02 -20.02
CA GLY A 100 -15.12 -11.56 -20.00
C GLY A 100 -14.03 -11.02 -20.93
N GLY A 101 -13.88 -9.69 -20.93
CA GLY A 101 -12.92 -8.98 -21.78
C GLY A 101 -13.52 -8.52 -23.12
N TRP A 102 -14.85 -8.48 -23.23
CA TRP A 102 -15.53 -8.06 -24.44
C TRP A 102 -15.85 -6.57 -24.42
N VAL A 103 -15.48 -5.87 -25.49
CA VAL A 103 -15.90 -4.48 -25.70
C VAL A 103 -17.30 -4.48 -26.30
N ILE A 104 -18.25 -3.88 -25.59
CA ILE A 104 -19.62 -3.75 -26.08
C ILE A 104 -19.67 -2.58 -27.07
N ILE A 105 -19.90 -2.90 -28.34
CA ILE A 105 -20.06 -1.91 -29.42
C ILE A 105 -21.52 -1.55 -29.70
N GLN A 106 -22.47 -2.36 -29.23
CA GLN A 106 -23.91 -2.16 -29.39
C GLN A 106 -24.66 -2.84 -28.24
N ARG A 107 -25.72 -2.21 -27.72
CA ARG A 107 -26.60 -2.80 -26.70
C ARG A 107 -28.07 -2.46 -26.98
N ARG A 108 -28.96 -3.45 -26.78
CA ARG A 108 -30.41 -3.26 -26.70
C ARG A 108 -30.98 -4.01 -25.51
N THR A 109 -31.76 -3.31 -24.71
CA THR A 109 -32.27 -3.75 -23.40
C THR A 109 -33.70 -3.31 -23.22
N ASN A 110 -34.04 -2.13 -23.76
CA ASN A 110 -35.39 -1.61 -23.88
C ASN A 110 -35.55 -0.85 -25.22
N SER A 111 -36.71 -0.24 -25.42
CA SER A 111 -37.09 0.46 -26.65
C SER A 111 -36.81 1.97 -26.60
N ASP A 112 -36.00 2.45 -25.66
CA ASP A 112 -35.82 3.89 -25.40
C ASP A 112 -34.93 4.57 -26.45
N VAL A 113 -34.14 3.80 -27.20
CA VAL A 113 -33.25 4.30 -28.24
C VAL A 113 -33.73 3.81 -29.60
N ILE A 114 -34.08 4.75 -30.49
CA ILE A 114 -34.43 4.46 -31.88
C ILE A 114 -33.15 4.13 -32.67
N PHE A 115 -33.13 2.98 -33.34
CA PHE A 115 -32.01 2.52 -34.17
C PHE A 115 -32.19 2.83 -35.66
N GLU A 116 -33.40 3.14 -36.12
CA GLU A 116 -33.63 3.60 -37.49
C GLU A 116 -33.08 5.02 -37.65
N ARG A 117 -31.84 5.12 -38.12
CA ARG A 117 -31.07 6.36 -38.19
C ARG A 117 -30.28 6.46 -39.49
N ASN A 118 -29.83 7.67 -39.80
CA ASN A 118 -28.99 7.93 -40.97
C ASN A 118 -27.54 7.42 -40.76
N TRP A 119 -26.76 7.38 -41.85
CA TRP A 119 -25.37 6.94 -41.81
C TRP A 119 -24.47 7.75 -40.87
N GLN A 120 -24.71 9.06 -40.76
CA GLN A 120 -23.89 9.94 -39.94
C GLN A 120 -23.99 9.55 -38.46
N ASP A 121 -25.20 9.23 -37.97
CA ASP A 121 -25.41 8.78 -36.59
C ASP A 121 -24.67 7.47 -36.29
N TYR A 122 -24.72 6.50 -37.21
CA TYR A 122 -23.98 5.24 -37.07
C TYR A 122 -22.46 5.45 -37.08
N LYS A 123 -21.96 6.41 -37.86
CA LYS A 123 -20.54 6.76 -37.94
C LYS A 123 -20.01 7.39 -36.66
N THR A 124 -20.79 8.28 -36.02
CA THR A 124 -20.36 9.00 -34.81
C THR A 124 -20.79 8.33 -33.51
N GLY A 125 -21.71 7.38 -33.57
CA GLY A 125 -22.32 6.73 -32.40
C GLY A 125 -23.52 7.51 -31.86
N PHE A 126 -24.43 6.79 -31.21
CA PHE A 126 -25.64 7.33 -30.57
C PHE A 126 -26.05 6.49 -29.37
N GLY A 127 -26.98 7.01 -28.57
CA GLY A 127 -27.46 6.38 -27.34
C GLY A 127 -26.61 6.78 -26.11
N ASN A 128 -26.77 6.04 -25.02
CA ASN A 128 -26.04 6.30 -23.78
C ASN A 128 -25.48 4.99 -23.22
N ILE A 129 -24.18 4.99 -22.94
CA ILE A 129 -23.42 3.84 -22.46
C ILE A 129 -23.75 3.46 -21.00
N THR A 130 -24.54 4.25 -20.27
CA THR A 130 -24.88 4.02 -18.85
C THR A 130 -26.32 3.60 -18.62
N THR A 131 -27.25 4.05 -19.45
CA THR A 131 -28.68 3.79 -19.28
C THR A 131 -29.00 2.36 -19.68
N ASN A 132 -29.55 1.60 -18.73
CA ASN A 132 -29.89 0.16 -18.85
C ASN A 132 -30.35 -0.22 -20.23
#